data_AF-A0A1R1I351-F1
#
_entry.id   AF-A0A1R1I351-F1
#
_cell.length_a   1.000
_cell.length_b   1.000
_cell.length_c   1.000
_cell.angle_alpha   90.00
_cell.angle_beta   90.00
_cell.angle_gamma   90.00
#
_symmetry.space_group_name_H-M   'P 1'
#
loop_
_entity.id
_entity.type
_entity.pdbx_description
1 polymer ?
#
loop_
_entity_poly.entity_id
_entity_poly.type
_entity_poly.pdbx_seq_one_letter_code
_entity_poly.pdbx_strand_id
1 'polypeptide(L)'
;MSGFEHYAQELADLDHEIRKYALICGVDLANRHEVEACLRDHHDAWQDDKARESLQGLLVLRIKVETEMIEQGMTPPPLVAPAG
;
A
#
# COMPACT_ATOMS: atom_id res chain seq x y z
N MET A 1 -25.11 -7.30 2.82
CA MET A 1 -23.79 -6.66 2.88
C MET A 1 -23.15 -6.86 1.53
N SER A 2 -22.82 -5.78 0.84
CA SER A 2 -22.35 -5.82 -0.55
C SER A 2 -20.81 -5.91 -0.58
N GLY A 3 -20.22 -6.54 -1.60
CA GLY A 3 -18.76 -6.58 -1.77
C GLY A 3 -18.08 -5.20 -1.72
N PHE A 4 -18.82 -4.14 -2.04
CA PHE A 4 -18.36 -2.75 -1.99
C PHE A 4 -17.99 -2.26 -0.58
N GLU A 5 -18.78 -2.64 0.44
CA GLU A 5 -18.48 -2.29 1.83
C GLU A 5 -17.23 -3.01 2.32
N HIS A 6 -16.95 -4.20 1.77
CA HIS A 6 -15.75 -4.96 2.10
C HIS A 6 -14.49 -4.30 1.51
N TYR A 7 -14.50 -3.88 0.25
CA TYR A 7 -13.34 -3.24 -0.37
C TYR A 7 -12.92 -1.94 0.32
N ALA A 8 -13.88 -1.10 0.71
CA ALA A 8 -13.58 0.15 1.39
C ALA A 8 -12.94 -0.08 2.77
N GLN A 9 -13.45 -1.04 3.54
CA GLN A 9 -12.89 -1.39 4.84
C GLN A 9 -11.51 -2.06 4.70
N GLU A 10 -11.37 -2.97 3.74
CA GLU A 10 -10.11 -3.66 3.46
C GLU A 10 -9.01 -2.68 3.06
N LEU A 11 -9.30 -1.72 2.18
CA LEU A 11 -8.34 -0.66 1.85
C LEU A 11 -7.99 0.21 3.05
N ALA A 12 -8.95 0.56 3.91
CA ALA A 12 -8.68 1.37 5.09
C ALA A 12 -7.74 0.64 6.08
N ASP A 13 -7.92 -0.67 6.25
CA ASP A 13 -7.07 -1.51 7.10
C ASP A 13 -5.66 -1.66 6.51
N LEU A 14 -5.57 -1.86 5.18
CA LEU A 14 -4.29 -1.86 4.46
C LEU A 14 -3.57 -0.52 4.60
N ASP A 15 -4.26 0.60 4.39
CA ASP A 15 -3.70 1.95 4.51
C ASP A 15 -3.18 2.24 5.92
N HIS A 16 -3.85 1.71 6.96
CA HIS A 16 -3.38 1.82 8.33
C HIS A 16 -2.02 1.14 8.52
N GLU A 17 -1.90 -0.12 8.12
CA GLU A 17 -0.66 -0.87 8.27
C GLU A 17 0.46 -0.33 7.35
N ILE A 18 0.13 0.09 6.12
CA ILE A 18 1.12 0.71 5.21
C ILE A 18 1.71 1.97 5.83
N ARG A 19 0.89 2.85 6.41
CA ARG A 19 1.40 4.06 7.09
C ARG A 19 2.30 3.73 8.27
N LYS A 20 1.93 2.72 9.06
CA LYS A 20 2.73 2.24 10.19
C LYS A 20 4.10 1.71 9.75
N TYR A 21 4.15 0.84 8.75
CA TYR A 21 5.43 0.31 8.26
C TYR A 21 6.25 1.34 7.48
N ALA A 22 5.61 2.25 6.74
CA ALA A 22 6.29 3.38 6.10
C ALA A 22 7.01 4.25 7.13
N LEU A 23 6.37 4.54 8.27
CA LEU A 23 6.99 5.26 9.38
C LEU A 23 8.20 4.50 9.94
N ILE A 24 8.08 3.18 10.14
CA ILE A 24 9.19 2.33 10.64
C ILE A 24 10.36 2.33 9.64
N CYS A 25 10.07 2.26 8.35
CA CYS A 25 11.07 2.19 7.29
C CYS A 25 11.66 3.55 6.89
N GLY A 26 11.08 4.65 7.40
CA GLY A 26 11.43 6.01 7.00
C GLY A 26 11.07 6.33 5.56
N VAL A 27 9.98 5.76 5.04
CA VAL A 27 9.49 5.94 3.66
C VAL A 27 8.40 7.01 3.64
N ASP A 28 8.57 8.02 2.81
CA ASP A 28 7.53 9.01 2.52
C ASP A 28 6.57 8.48 1.44
N LEU A 29 5.36 8.12 1.84
CA LEU A 29 4.33 7.63 0.93
C LEU A 29 3.84 8.70 -0.07
N ALA A 30 4.04 9.99 0.21
CA ALA A 30 3.75 11.05 -0.74
C ALA A 30 4.83 11.15 -1.83
N ASN A 31 6.02 10.64 -1.58
CA ASN A 31 7.12 10.59 -2.54
C ASN A 31 7.02 9.33 -3.40
N ARG A 32 6.49 9.49 -4.62
CA ARG A 32 6.34 8.40 -5.58
C ARG A 32 7.64 7.61 -5.82
N HIS A 33 8.80 8.27 -5.82
CA HIS A 33 10.06 7.58 -6.08
C HIS A 33 10.44 6.61 -4.96
N GLU A 34 10.11 6.92 -3.70
CA GLU A 34 10.36 6.03 -2.57
C GLU A 34 9.41 4.83 -2.58
N VAL A 35 8.14 5.07 -2.88
CA VAL A 35 7.15 3.98 -3.06
C VAL A 35 7.59 3.04 -4.19
N GLU A 36 8.03 3.60 -5.32
CA GLU A 36 8.55 2.78 -6.43
C GLU A 36 9.84 2.04 -6.06
N ALA A 37 10.72 2.62 -5.24
CA ALA A 37 11.91 1.92 -4.75
C ALA A 37 11.52 0.72 -3.88
N CYS A 38 10.56 0.88 -2.95
CA CYS A 38 10.02 -0.22 -2.16
C CYS A 38 9.42 -1.34 -3.02
N LEU A 39 8.81 -1.01 -4.16
CA LEU A 39 8.22 -2.00 -5.08
C LEU A 39 9.27 -2.68 -5.99
N ARG A 40 10.39 -2.02 -6.28
CA ARG A 40 11.43 -2.52 -7.21
C ARG A 40 12.53 -3.33 -6.53
N ASP A 41 12.88 -3.00 -5.28
CA ASP A 41 14.04 -3.61 -4.64
C ASP A 41 13.81 -5.11 -4.40
N HIS A 42 14.60 -5.91 -5.11
CA HIS A 42 14.61 -7.35 -5.02
C HIS A 42 15.59 -7.77 -3.91
N HIS A 43 15.00 -8.03 -2.73
CA HIS A 43 15.39 -8.77 -1.51
C HIS A 43 16.81 -9.31 -1.20
N ASP A 44 17.84 -9.15 -2.03
CA ASP A 44 19.15 -9.78 -1.76
C ASP A 44 19.94 -9.09 -0.62
N ALA A 45 19.62 -7.84 -0.29
CA ALA A 45 20.32 -7.07 0.76
C ALA A 45 19.48 -6.83 2.04
N TRP A 46 18.21 -7.25 2.07
CA TRP A 46 17.25 -6.91 3.14
C TRP A 46 16.80 -8.11 3.99
N GLN A 47 17.50 -9.25 3.93
CA GLN A 47 17.08 -10.45 4.69
C GLN A 47 16.90 -10.19 6.21
N ASP A 48 17.47 -9.12 6.75
CA ASP A 48 17.30 -8.70 8.15
C ASP A 48 16.25 -7.57 8.37
N ASP A 49 15.70 -6.94 7.33
CA ASP A 49 14.72 -5.83 7.43
C ASP A 49 13.28 -6.28 7.12
N LYS A 50 12.72 -7.08 8.05
CA LYS A 50 11.33 -7.59 7.99
C LYS A 50 10.27 -6.48 7.87
N ALA A 51 10.57 -5.27 8.32
CA ALA A 51 9.65 -4.15 8.23
C ALA A 51 9.49 -3.67 6.78
N ARG A 52 10.60 -3.64 6.01
CA ARG A 52 10.56 -3.31 4.57
C ARG A 52 9.87 -4.39 3.76
N GLU A 53 10.11 -5.67 4.05
CA GLU A 53 9.39 -6.78 3.42
C GLU A 53 7.88 -6.67 3.67
N SER A 54 7.48 -6.39 4.92
CA SER A 54 6.07 -6.18 5.27
C SER A 54 5.47 -4.98 4.52
N LEU A 55 6.19 -3.86 4.46
CA LEU A 55 5.75 -2.68 3.72
C LEU A 55 5.55 -2.98 2.22
N GLN A 56 6.51 -3.66 1.58
CA GLN A 56 6.41 -4.04 0.18
C GLN A 56 5.21 -4.97 -0.06
N GLY A 57 5.04 -6.00 0.77
CA GLY A 57 3.93 -6.94 0.67
C GLY A 57 2.57 -6.23 0.79
N LEU A 58 2.44 -5.31 1.73
CA LEU A 58 1.22 -4.51 1.91
C LEU A 58 0.95 -3.57 0.73
N LEU A 59 1.97 -2.90 0.19
CA LEU A 59 1.84 -2.05 -1.00
C LEU A 59 1.38 -2.86 -2.22
N VAL A 60 1.94 -4.06 -2.43
CA VAL A 60 1.53 -4.97 -3.50
C VAL A 60 0.09 -5.44 -3.30
N LEU A 61 -0.30 -5.80 -2.08
CA LEU A 61 -1.67 -6.22 -1.77
C LEU A 61 -2.67 -5.10 -2.03
N ARG A 62 -2.36 -3.87 -1.61
CA ARG A 62 -3.18 -2.70 -1.89
C ARG A 62 -3.39 -2.49 -3.38
N ILE A 63 -2.33 -2.57 -4.20
CA ILE A 63 -2.43 -2.45 -5.66
C ILE A 63 -3.37 -3.50 -6.25
N LYS A 64 -3.34 -4.74 -5.73
CA LYS A 64 -4.27 -5.80 -6.18
C LYS A 64 -5.72 -5.45 -5.88
N VAL A 65 -6.01 -5.00 -4.67
CA VAL A 65 -7.37 -4.56 -4.28
C VAL A 65 -7.83 -3.39 -5.14
N GLU A 66 -6.98 -2.39 -5.38
CA GLU A 66 -7.29 -1.28 -6.29
C GLU A 66 -7.59 -1.77 -7.70
N THR A 67 -6.84 -2.76 -8.19
CA THR A 67 -7.05 -3.36 -9.52
C THR A 67 -8.41 -4.03 -9.60
N GLU A 68 -8.76 -4.86 -8.61
CA GLU A 68 -10.08 -5.51 -8.54
C GLU A 68 -11.22 -4.49 -8.48
N MET A 69 -11.03 -3.41 -7.73
CA MET A 69 -12.01 -2.32 -7.65
C MET A 69 -12.23 -1.67 -9.01
N ILE A 70 -11.15 -1.34 -9.74
CA ILE A 70 -11.21 -0.75 -11.08
C ILE A 70 -11.89 -1.69 -12.07
N GLU A 71 -11.56 -2.99 -12.04
CA GLU A 71 -12.16 -4.01 -12.91
C GLU A 71 -13.68 -4.12 -12.70
N GLN A 72 -14.17 -3.80 -11.51
CA GLN A 72 -15.59 -3.75 -11.17
C GLN A 72 -16.24 -2.37 -11.38
N GLY A 73 -15.52 -1.40 -11.97
CA GLY A 73 -16.02 -0.06 -12.27
C GLY A 73 -16.02 0.91 -11.10
N MET A 74 -15.24 0.64 -10.04
CA MET A 74 -15.09 1.53 -8.89
C MET A 74 -13.87 2.45 -9.03
N THR A 75 -13.83 3.48 -8.19
CA THR A 75 -12.66 4.37 -8.03
C THR A 75 -12.06 4.17 -6.65
N PRO A 76 -10.85 3.58 -6.53
CA PRO A 76 -10.18 3.42 -5.25
C PRO A 76 -9.83 4.77 -4.60
N PRO A 77 -9.95 4.90 -3.27
CA PRO A 77 -9.44 6.06 -2.55
C PRO A 77 -7.90 6.15 -2.64
N PRO A 78 -7.31 7.36 -2.60
CA PRO A 78 -5.87 7.52 -2.63
C PRO A 78 -5.21 7.11 -1.30
N LEU A 79 -4.03 6.49 -1.35
CA LEU A 79 -3.25 6.07 -0.17
C LEU A 79 -2.85 7.26 0.71
N VAL A 80 -2.50 8.37 0.07
CA VAL A 80 -2.17 9.63 0.72
C VAL A 80 -3.23 10.63 0.31
N ALA A 81 -3.82 11.29 1.30
CA ALA A 81 -4.78 12.36 1.03
C ALA A 81 -4.10 13.44 0.17
N PRO A 82 -4.77 13.98 -0.87
CA PRO A 82 -4.22 15.10 -1.61
C PRO A 82 -3.96 16.25 -0.65
N ALA A 83 -2.80 16.90 -0.77
CA ALA A 83 -2.51 18.13 -0.04
C ALA A 83 -3.59 19.16 -0.42
N GLY A 84 -4.38 19.57 0.59
CA GLY A 84 -5.43 20.57 0.43
C GLY A 84 -4.90 21.97 0.21
#